data_AF-A0A0E0KVR2-F1
#
_entry.id   AF-A0A0E0KVR2-F1
#
_cell.length_a   1.000
_cell.length_b   1.000
_cell.length_c   1.000
_cell.angle_alpha   90.00
_cell.angle_beta   90.00
_cell.angle_gamma   90.00
#
_symmetry.space_group_name_H-M   'P 1'
#
loop_
_entity.id
_entity.type
_entity.pdbx_description
1 polymer ?
#
loop_
_entity_poly.entity_id
_entity_poly.type
_entity_poly.pdbx_seq_one_letter_code
_entity_poly.pdbx_strand_id
1 'polypeptide(L)'
;MASDKCSSFLLAAAAVSVFVLASAPAAHSWSKEGHMLTCRIAQDLLEPAAAHAVRNLLPEEADGDLSALCVWPDQVRHWYKYRWTSPLHFIDTPDQACSFVYSRDCHGPDGAEDMCVAGAIANFTSQLMHYNHGSADRKYNMTEALLFLSHFMGDVHQPMHVGFTSDQGGNTINLRWFRHKSNLHHVWDREMILTAISEFYGKDMDAFQKDLVQNFTTGTRSDDVSSWGECEDLLSCSTKYATESINLACKWAYNDVREGETLSDDYFGSRLPIVTRRIAQGGVRLAMFLNRLFGEHDHDVAPPA
;
A
#
# COMPACT_ATOMS: atom_id res chain seq x y z
N MET A 1 54.14 -55.30 -21.23
CA MET A 1 52.80 -55.75 -21.68
C MET A 1 51.96 -56.03 -20.45
N ALA A 2 50.83 -55.33 -20.33
CA ALA A 2 49.63 -55.56 -19.49
C ALA A 2 49.84 -55.86 -17.98
N SER A 3 49.42 -55.05 -17.01
CA SER A 3 48.14 -54.34 -16.71
C SER A 3 47.50 -54.99 -15.46
N ASP A 4 47.46 -54.16 -14.41
CA ASP A 4 46.35 -53.90 -13.49
C ASP A 4 45.63 -55.02 -12.73
N LYS A 5 45.59 -54.87 -11.40
CA LYS A 5 44.37 -54.44 -10.69
C LYS A 5 44.67 -54.06 -9.23
N CYS A 6 44.72 -52.75 -9.00
CA CYS A 6 44.67 -52.13 -7.68
C CYS A 6 43.18 -52.00 -7.28
N SER A 7 42.76 -52.60 -6.17
CA SER A 7 41.45 -52.33 -5.56
C SER A 7 41.65 -51.32 -4.43
N SER A 8 41.33 -50.06 -4.70
CA SER A 8 41.18 -49.01 -3.70
C SER A 8 39.70 -48.65 -3.58
N PHE A 9 39.14 -48.93 -2.40
CA PHE A 9 37.83 -48.46 -1.98
C PHE A 9 37.82 -46.93 -1.93
N LEU A 10 37.04 -46.29 -2.80
CA LEU A 10 36.70 -44.87 -2.69
C LEU A 10 35.42 -44.75 -1.87
N LEU A 11 35.56 -44.31 -0.61
CA LEU A 11 34.47 -43.78 0.20
C LEU A 11 34.02 -42.44 -0.38
N ALA A 12 32.91 -42.44 -1.12
CA ALA A 12 32.24 -41.21 -1.52
C ALA A 12 31.45 -40.65 -0.32
N ALA A 13 32.04 -39.69 0.40
CA ALA A 13 31.32 -38.90 1.39
C ALA A 13 30.42 -37.89 0.66
N ALA A 14 29.13 -38.19 0.57
CA ALA A 14 28.13 -37.25 0.08
C ALA A 14 27.88 -36.18 1.15
N ALA A 15 28.44 -34.98 0.94
CA ALA A 15 28.11 -33.82 1.73
C ALA A 15 26.68 -33.37 1.39
N VAL A 16 25.73 -33.64 2.29
CA VAL A 16 24.38 -33.09 2.22
C VAL A 16 24.44 -31.64 2.66
N SER A 17 24.55 -30.73 1.70
CA SER A 17 24.36 -29.30 1.95
C SER A 17 22.90 -29.03 2.30
N VAL A 18 22.64 -28.82 3.59
CA VAL A 18 21.35 -28.32 4.08
C VAL A 18 21.22 -26.87 3.64
N PHE A 19 20.49 -26.63 2.55
CA PHE A 19 20.05 -25.30 2.17
C PHE A 19 18.99 -24.84 3.19
N VAL A 20 19.42 -24.03 4.17
CA VAL A 20 18.49 -23.25 4.99
C VAL A 20 17.92 -22.18 4.08
N LEU A 21 16.71 -22.41 3.54
CA LEU A 21 15.89 -21.37 2.95
C LEU A 21 15.55 -20.39 4.08
N ALA A 22 16.38 -19.35 4.22
CA ALA A 22 16.01 -18.18 4.98
C ALA A 22 14.81 -17.55 4.27
N SER A 23 13.61 -17.78 4.80
CA SER A 23 12.42 -17.03 4.42
C SER A 23 12.71 -15.57 4.80
N ALA A 24 12.99 -14.73 3.81
CA ALA A 24 12.92 -13.29 4.03
C ALA A 24 11.51 -12.98 4.57
N PRO A 25 11.35 -12.12 5.58
CA PRO A 25 10.04 -11.62 5.95
C PRO A 25 9.41 -11.03 4.69
N ALA A 26 8.18 -11.42 4.39
CA ALA A 26 7.43 -10.81 3.31
C ALA A 26 7.34 -9.31 3.62
N ALA A 27 7.92 -8.49 2.75
CA ALA A 27 7.68 -7.07 2.73
C ALA A 27 6.23 -6.88 2.27
N HIS A 28 5.34 -6.76 3.25
CA HIS A 28 3.98 -6.28 3.06
C HIS A 28 4.06 -4.81 2.71
N SER A 29 3.04 -4.30 2.02
CA SER A 29 2.90 -2.87 1.84
C SER A 29 2.56 -2.19 3.17
N TRP A 30 1.77 -1.10 3.27
CA TRP A 30 1.34 -0.67 4.62
C TRP A 30 0.92 -1.92 5.38
N SER A 31 1.53 -2.20 6.54
CA SER A 31 1.22 -3.47 7.18
C SER A 31 -0.25 -3.45 7.60
N LYS A 32 -0.76 -4.60 8.05
CA LYS A 32 -2.18 -4.80 8.40
C LYS A 32 -2.85 -3.57 9.05
N GLU A 33 -2.19 -2.97 10.04
CA GLU A 33 -2.72 -1.84 10.79
C GLU A 33 -2.94 -0.58 9.93
N GLY A 34 -2.01 -0.25 9.03
CA GLY A 34 -2.12 0.92 8.15
C GLY A 34 -3.28 0.81 7.16
N HIS A 35 -3.46 -0.35 6.53
CA HIS A 35 -4.61 -0.61 5.65
C HIS A 35 -5.94 -0.62 6.39
N MET A 36 -5.99 -1.26 7.56
CA MET A 36 -7.21 -1.27 8.37
C MET A 36 -7.61 0.16 8.75
N LEU A 37 -6.68 0.97 9.26
CA LEU A 37 -6.97 2.36 9.61
C LEU A 37 -7.42 3.18 8.41
N THR A 38 -6.73 3.07 7.27
CA THR A 38 -7.08 3.74 6.02
C THR A 38 -8.51 3.41 5.59
N CYS A 39 -8.87 2.12 5.57
CA CYS A 39 -10.17 1.68 5.12
C CYS A 39 -11.30 1.98 6.11
N ARG A 40 -11.04 1.93 7.43
CA ARG A 40 -12.04 2.35 8.42
C ARG A 40 -12.33 3.84 8.32
N ILE A 41 -11.28 4.67 8.20
CA ILE A 41 -11.44 6.11 7.96
C ILE A 41 -12.26 6.35 6.69
N ALA A 42 -11.95 5.63 5.60
CA ALA A 42 -12.71 5.77 4.37
C ALA A 42 -14.18 5.37 4.56
N GLN A 43 -14.42 4.24 5.20
CA GLN A 43 -15.77 3.71 5.44
C GLN A 43 -16.62 4.64 6.31
N ASP A 44 -16.03 5.24 7.34
CA ASP A 44 -16.68 6.25 8.21
C ASP A 44 -17.08 7.53 7.45
N LEU A 45 -16.46 7.79 6.29
CA LEU A 45 -16.67 8.98 5.46
C LEU A 45 -17.51 8.70 4.20
N LEU A 46 -18.04 7.48 4.04
CA LEU A 46 -18.87 7.14 2.88
C LEU A 46 -20.25 7.81 2.97
N GLU A 47 -20.67 8.34 1.83
CA GLU A 47 -22.05 8.80 1.63
C GLU A 47 -23.01 7.61 1.49
N PRO A 48 -24.33 7.77 1.72
CA PRO A 48 -25.28 6.66 1.76
C PRO A 48 -25.24 5.73 0.53
N ALA A 49 -25.11 6.29 -0.68
CA ALA A 49 -25.05 5.51 -1.91
C ALA A 49 -23.76 4.65 -1.99
N ALA A 50 -22.61 5.24 -1.67
CA ALA A 50 -21.34 4.52 -1.64
C ALA A 50 -21.27 3.49 -0.51
N ALA A 51 -21.78 3.82 0.69
CA ALA A 51 -21.88 2.89 1.80
C ALA A 51 -22.75 1.67 1.43
N HIS A 52 -23.86 1.88 0.73
CA HIS A 52 -24.70 0.79 0.23
C HIS A 52 -23.99 -0.06 -0.83
N ALA A 53 -23.34 0.56 -1.82
CA ALA A 53 -22.60 -0.16 -2.86
C ALA A 53 -21.44 -0.99 -2.28
N VAL A 54 -20.64 -0.41 -1.39
CA VAL A 54 -19.56 -1.11 -0.68
C VAL A 54 -20.11 -2.30 0.09
N ARG A 55 -21.20 -2.14 0.85
CA ARG A 55 -21.82 -3.24 1.58
C ARG A 55 -22.29 -4.38 0.68
N ASN A 56 -22.83 -4.06 -0.50
CA ASN A 56 -23.30 -5.07 -1.47
C ASN A 56 -22.14 -5.81 -2.16
N LEU A 57 -21.00 -5.15 -2.34
CA LEU A 57 -19.81 -5.74 -2.97
C LEU A 57 -19.01 -6.60 -2.00
N LEU A 58 -19.10 -6.34 -0.70
CA LEU A 58 -18.42 -7.13 0.32
C LEU A 58 -19.11 -8.49 0.50
N PRO A 59 -18.33 -9.56 0.74
CA PRO A 59 -18.89 -10.87 1.05
C PRO A 59 -19.53 -10.87 2.44
N GLU A 60 -20.46 -11.80 2.69
CA GLU A 60 -21.22 -11.88 3.94
C GLU A 60 -20.31 -12.03 5.17
N GLU A 61 -19.20 -12.75 5.03
CA GLU A 61 -18.23 -12.99 6.11
C GLU A 61 -17.50 -11.72 6.57
N ALA A 62 -17.51 -10.65 5.77
CA ALA A 62 -16.96 -9.36 6.17
C ALA A 62 -17.90 -8.57 7.10
N ASP A 63 -19.17 -8.99 7.24
CA ASP A 63 -20.21 -8.29 8.01
C ASP A 63 -20.31 -6.78 7.67
N GLY A 64 -20.06 -6.46 6.39
CA GLY A 64 -20.03 -5.09 5.90
C GLY A 64 -18.81 -4.25 6.34
N ASP A 65 -17.80 -4.81 7.02
CA ASP A 65 -16.55 -4.13 7.37
C ASP A 65 -15.54 -4.22 6.22
N LEU A 66 -15.31 -3.11 5.52
CA LEU A 66 -14.32 -3.02 4.43
C LEU A 66 -12.90 -3.27 4.95
N SER A 67 -12.59 -2.79 6.16
CA SER A 67 -11.26 -2.89 6.75
C SER A 67 -10.83 -4.32 7.03
N ALA A 68 -11.79 -5.23 7.25
CA ALA A 68 -11.54 -6.66 7.43
C ALA A 68 -10.88 -7.31 6.19
N LEU A 69 -11.11 -6.75 4.99
CA LEU A 69 -10.60 -7.27 3.73
C LEU A 69 -9.58 -6.37 3.03
N CYS A 70 -9.25 -5.21 3.58
CA CYS A 70 -8.27 -4.31 2.97
C CYS A 70 -6.83 -4.83 2.96
N VAL A 71 -6.53 -5.97 3.58
CA VAL A 71 -5.23 -6.65 3.52
C VAL A 71 -5.25 -7.81 2.50
N TRP A 72 -6.39 -8.10 1.88
CA TRP A 72 -6.54 -9.21 0.94
C TRP A 72 -5.56 -9.15 -0.25
N PRO A 73 -5.31 -7.98 -0.90
CA PRO A 73 -4.35 -7.88 -2.01
C PRO A 73 -2.95 -8.37 -1.63
N ASP A 74 -2.50 -8.04 -0.42
CA ASP A 74 -1.22 -8.48 0.13
C ASP A 74 -1.14 -9.98 0.37
N GLN A 75 -2.28 -10.65 0.58
CA GLN A 75 -2.33 -12.10 0.70
C GLN A 75 -2.27 -12.76 -0.68
N VAL A 76 -3.04 -12.24 -1.65
CA VAL A 76 -3.18 -12.88 -2.95
C VAL A 76 -2.01 -12.64 -3.88
N ARG A 77 -1.22 -11.57 -3.72
CA ARG A 77 0.00 -11.34 -4.53
C ARG A 77 1.00 -12.51 -4.53
N HIS A 78 0.94 -13.37 -3.50
CA HIS A 78 1.76 -14.59 -3.40
C HIS A 78 1.14 -15.81 -4.11
N TRP A 79 -0.15 -15.77 -4.44
CA TRP A 79 -0.86 -16.87 -5.10
C TRP A 79 -0.52 -16.89 -6.58
N TYR A 80 -0.35 -18.09 -7.15
CA TYR A 80 0.02 -18.24 -8.57
C TYR A 80 -0.90 -17.46 -9.52
N LYS A 81 -2.22 -17.47 -9.27
CA LYS A 81 -3.25 -16.76 -10.06
C LYS A 81 -3.07 -15.22 -10.04
N TYR A 82 -2.51 -14.66 -8.97
CA TYR A 82 -2.45 -13.23 -8.72
C TYR A 82 -1.01 -12.70 -8.67
N ARG A 83 -0.01 -13.47 -9.10
CA ARG A 83 1.40 -13.00 -9.13
C ARG A 83 1.58 -11.69 -9.91
N TRP A 84 0.75 -11.46 -10.92
CA TRP A 84 0.74 -10.24 -11.70
C TRP A 84 0.39 -8.99 -10.87
N THR A 85 -0.21 -9.13 -9.68
CA THR A 85 -0.54 -7.99 -8.82
C THR A 85 0.66 -7.50 -8.01
N SER A 86 1.73 -8.28 -7.85
CA SER A 86 2.87 -7.91 -7.01
C SER A 86 3.49 -6.53 -7.33
N PRO A 87 3.77 -6.16 -8.59
CA PRO A 87 4.29 -4.83 -8.90
C PRO A 87 3.26 -3.71 -8.72
N LEU A 88 1.97 -4.03 -8.60
CA LEU A 88 0.90 -3.04 -8.42
C LEU A 88 0.88 -2.41 -7.03
N HIS A 89 1.67 -2.93 -6.08
CA HIS A 89 1.73 -2.38 -4.72
C HIS A 89 2.65 -1.17 -4.61
N PHE A 90 3.53 -0.91 -5.57
CA PHE A 90 4.56 0.14 -5.43
C PHE A 90 4.89 0.82 -6.75
N ILE A 91 5.77 1.80 -6.67
CA ILE A 91 6.43 2.49 -7.79
C ILE A 91 7.92 2.57 -7.44
N ASP A 92 8.74 2.08 -8.36
CA ASP A 92 10.19 2.26 -8.32
C ASP A 92 10.56 3.57 -9.03
N THR A 93 11.17 4.50 -8.31
CA THR A 93 11.68 5.76 -8.89
C THR A 93 13.20 5.74 -8.99
N PRO A 94 13.80 6.46 -9.96
CA PRO A 94 15.25 6.55 -10.06
C PRO A 94 15.89 7.11 -8.79
N ASP A 95 16.97 6.48 -8.36
CA ASP A 95 17.70 6.84 -7.14
C ASP A 95 18.00 8.34 -7.07
N GLN A 96 17.73 8.93 -5.91
CA GLN A 96 17.99 10.34 -5.61
C GLN A 96 17.27 11.36 -6.52
N ALA A 97 16.43 10.92 -7.46
CA ALA A 97 15.69 11.83 -8.33
C ALA A 97 14.57 12.57 -7.58
N CYS A 98 14.08 11.99 -6.47
CA CYS A 98 13.05 12.55 -5.61
C CYS A 98 11.84 13.10 -6.38
N SER A 99 11.48 12.43 -7.47
CA SER A 99 10.45 12.84 -8.40
C SER A 99 9.83 11.61 -9.04
N PHE A 100 8.51 11.67 -9.23
CA PHE A 100 7.73 10.66 -9.93
C PHE A 100 7.28 11.20 -11.28
N VAL A 101 7.47 10.42 -12.33
CA VAL A 101 6.95 10.69 -13.68
C VAL A 101 6.28 9.42 -14.18
N TYR A 102 4.95 9.46 -14.36
CA TYR A 102 4.15 8.28 -14.67
C TYR A 102 4.69 7.47 -15.86
N SER A 103 4.98 8.13 -16.99
CA SER A 103 5.49 7.47 -18.21
C SER A 103 6.90 6.88 -18.07
N ARG A 104 7.67 7.32 -17.07
CA ARG A 104 9.02 6.82 -16.80
C ARG A 104 8.99 5.68 -15.78
N ASP A 105 8.15 5.79 -14.75
CA ASP A 105 8.24 4.99 -13.53
C ASP A 105 7.10 3.97 -13.37
N CYS A 106 5.96 4.18 -14.04
CA CYS A 106 4.82 3.28 -13.91
C CYS A 106 4.89 2.13 -14.91
N HIS A 107 5.78 1.18 -14.63
CA HIS A 107 5.93 -0.04 -15.42
C HIS A 107 6.27 -1.26 -14.56
N GLY A 108 6.00 -2.43 -15.10
CA GLY A 108 6.34 -3.70 -14.48
C GLY A 108 7.83 -4.04 -14.65
N PRO A 109 8.31 -5.12 -14.01
CA PRO A 109 9.71 -5.55 -14.11
C PRO A 109 10.15 -5.91 -15.54
N ASP A 110 9.21 -6.25 -16.42
CA ASP A 110 9.41 -6.55 -17.83
C ASP A 110 9.20 -5.32 -18.76
N GLY A 111 8.94 -4.15 -18.18
CA GLY A 111 8.66 -2.91 -18.90
C GLY A 111 7.21 -2.77 -19.36
N ALA A 112 6.29 -3.65 -18.94
CA ALA A 112 4.87 -3.48 -19.22
C ALA A 112 4.34 -2.19 -18.56
N GLU A 113 3.84 -1.25 -19.37
CA GLU A 113 3.27 0.02 -18.90
C GLU A 113 2.09 -0.20 -17.94
N ASP A 114 1.81 0.80 -17.09
CA ASP A 114 0.71 0.84 -16.11
C ASP A 114 0.78 -0.19 -14.97
N MET A 115 1.80 -1.05 -14.95
CA MET A 115 1.99 -2.09 -13.92
C MET A 115 2.68 -1.53 -12.65
N CYS A 116 2.08 -0.50 -12.05
CA CYS A 116 2.49 0.12 -10.79
C CYS A 116 1.25 0.53 -9.96
N VAL A 117 1.43 0.99 -8.71
CA VAL A 117 0.29 1.37 -7.85
C VAL A 117 -0.57 2.51 -8.42
N ALA A 118 0.02 3.48 -9.10
CA ALA A 118 -0.74 4.57 -9.72
C ALA A 118 -1.63 4.08 -10.87
N GLY A 119 -1.10 3.19 -11.72
CA GLY A 119 -1.86 2.56 -12.81
C GLY A 119 -2.90 1.57 -12.29
N ALA A 120 -2.61 0.86 -11.20
CA ALA A 120 -3.57 -0.02 -10.53
C ALA A 120 -4.78 0.77 -10.01
N ILE A 121 -4.56 1.91 -9.34
CA ILE A 121 -5.64 2.80 -8.89
C ILE A 121 -6.49 3.24 -10.08
N ALA A 122 -5.88 3.68 -11.19
CA ALA A 122 -6.61 4.09 -12.38
C ALA A 122 -7.45 2.94 -12.96
N ASN A 123 -6.86 1.75 -13.08
CA ASN A 123 -7.51 0.56 -13.61
C ASN A 123 -8.73 0.13 -12.76
N PHE A 124 -8.56 -0.05 -11.44
CA PHE A 124 -9.65 -0.50 -10.59
C PHE A 124 -10.72 0.58 -10.38
N THR A 125 -10.34 1.86 -10.43
CA THR A 125 -11.31 2.96 -10.52
C THR A 125 -12.14 2.84 -11.79
N SER A 126 -11.51 2.66 -12.96
CA SER A 126 -12.22 2.48 -14.24
C SER A 126 -13.15 1.26 -14.24
N GLN A 127 -12.74 0.14 -13.62
CA GLN A 127 -13.62 -1.03 -13.49
C GLN A 127 -14.86 -0.72 -12.65
N LEU A 128 -14.70 -0.03 -11.51
CA LEU A 128 -15.80 0.30 -10.60
C LEU A 128 -16.76 1.36 -11.17
N MET A 129 -16.32 2.21 -12.10
CA MET A 129 -17.21 3.14 -12.82
C MET A 129 -18.35 2.41 -13.57
N HIS A 130 -18.17 1.13 -13.91
CA HIS A 130 -19.18 0.33 -14.61
C HIS A 130 -20.19 -0.36 -13.68
N TYR A 131 -20.06 -0.21 -12.36
CA TYR A 131 -20.94 -0.85 -11.37
C TYR A 131 -22.42 -0.49 -11.57
N ASN A 132 -22.73 0.81 -11.70
CA ASN A 132 -24.12 1.28 -11.83
C ASN A 132 -24.77 0.98 -13.19
N HIS A 133 -23.97 0.67 -14.22
CA HIS A 133 -24.49 0.39 -15.57
C HIS A 133 -24.89 -1.09 -15.76
N GLY A 134 -24.93 -1.87 -14.67
CA GLY A 134 -25.32 -3.28 -14.70
C GLY A 134 -24.48 -4.08 -15.70
N SER A 135 -23.14 -3.89 -15.66
CA SER A 135 -22.24 -4.32 -16.71
C SER A 135 -22.53 -5.76 -17.17
N ALA A 136 -23.03 -5.88 -18.41
CA ALA A 136 -23.17 -7.14 -19.12
C ALA A 136 -21.82 -7.84 -19.35
N ASP A 137 -20.71 -7.14 -19.08
CA ASP A 137 -19.36 -7.66 -19.15
C ASP A 137 -19.01 -8.44 -17.87
N ARG A 138 -19.31 -9.75 -17.87
CA ARG A 138 -18.99 -10.71 -16.80
C ARG A 138 -17.48 -10.88 -16.51
N LYS A 139 -16.62 -10.05 -17.12
CA LYS A 139 -15.17 -10.20 -17.11
C LYS A 139 -14.52 -9.71 -15.82
N TYR A 140 -15.09 -8.72 -15.14
CA TYR A 140 -14.50 -8.11 -13.95
C TYR A 140 -15.23 -8.52 -12.67
N ASN A 141 -14.44 -8.89 -11.65
CA ASN A 141 -14.95 -9.14 -10.32
C ASN A 141 -14.94 -7.81 -9.54
N MET A 142 -16.11 -7.20 -9.36
CA MET A 142 -16.24 -5.89 -8.70
C MET A 142 -15.84 -5.91 -7.22
N THR A 143 -15.98 -7.05 -6.54
CA THR A 143 -15.45 -7.24 -5.19
C THR A 143 -13.93 -7.13 -5.21
N GLU A 144 -13.25 -7.83 -6.13
CA GLU A 144 -11.79 -7.73 -6.26
C GLU A 144 -11.38 -6.29 -6.61
N ALA A 145 -12.10 -5.62 -7.52
CA ALA A 145 -11.81 -4.24 -7.87
C ALA A 145 -11.92 -3.28 -6.68
N LEU A 146 -12.96 -3.43 -5.84
CA LEU A 146 -13.11 -2.67 -4.60
C LEU A 146 -11.96 -2.92 -3.62
N LEU A 147 -11.60 -4.18 -3.40
CA LEU A 147 -10.55 -4.55 -2.45
C LEU A 147 -9.17 -4.07 -2.93
N PHE A 148 -8.87 -4.22 -4.23
CA PHE A 148 -7.65 -3.71 -4.83
C PHE A 148 -7.57 -2.19 -4.76
N LEU A 149 -8.63 -1.46 -5.16
CA LEU A 149 -8.63 0.00 -5.08
C LEU A 149 -8.42 0.47 -3.64
N SER A 150 -9.11 -0.14 -2.67
CA SER A 150 -9.04 0.23 -1.26
C SER A 150 -7.64 0.03 -0.68
N HIS A 151 -7.00 -1.09 -1.02
CA HIS A 151 -5.64 -1.39 -0.63
C HIS A 151 -4.62 -0.47 -1.30
N PHE A 152 -4.66 -0.34 -2.63
CA PHE A 152 -3.70 0.45 -3.39
C PHE A 152 -3.78 1.95 -3.10
N MET A 153 -4.97 2.45 -2.72
CA MET A 153 -5.10 3.81 -2.20
C MET A 153 -4.34 3.98 -0.87
N GLY A 154 -4.27 2.95 -0.02
CA GLY A 154 -3.35 2.92 1.11
C GLY A 154 -1.90 2.96 0.63
N ASP A 155 -1.50 2.01 -0.22
CA ASP A 155 -0.11 1.83 -0.66
C ASP A 155 0.48 3.09 -1.27
N VAL A 156 -0.24 3.75 -2.20
CA VAL A 156 0.28 4.98 -2.84
C VAL A 156 0.54 6.10 -1.82
N HIS A 157 -0.08 6.05 -0.63
CA HIS A 157 0.16 7.01 0.44
C HIS A 157 1.33 6.65 1.35
N GLN A 158 1.83 5.41 1.32
CA GLN A 158 3.04 5.02 2.04
C GLN A 158 4.26 5.62 1.34
N PRO A 159 5.04 6.51 1.99
CA PRO A 159 6.19 7.13 1.33
C PRO A 159 7.17 6.15 0.70
N MET A 160 7.49 5.04 1.37
CA MET A 160 8.44 4.04 0.90
C MET A 160 7.89 3.11 -0.19
N HIS A 161 6.58 3.19 -0.49
CA HIS A 161 5.97 2.53 -1.65
C HIS A 161 6.23 3.28 -2.95
N VAL A 162 6.68 4.52 -2.86
CA VAL A 162 7.13 5.33 -3.99
C VAL A 162 8.57 5.74 -3.68
N GLY A 163 9.44 4.74 -3.69
CA GLY A 163 10.82 4.81 -3.20
C GLY A 163 11.86 4.66 -4.30
N PHE A 164 13.11 4.41 -3.92
CA PHE A 164 14.19 4.21 -4.87
C PHE A 164 14.25 2.77 -5.35
N THR A 165 14.59 2.59 -6.63
CA THR A 165 14.70 1.26 -7.24
C THR A 165 15.82 0.44 -6.61
N SER A 166 17.00 1.04 -6.37
CA SER A 166 18.18 0.26 -5.96
C SER A 166 18.07 -0.34 -4.56
N ASP A 167 17.30 0.28 -3.68
CA ASP A 167 17.06 -0.18 -2.32
C ASP A 167 15.70 -0.87 -2.11
N GLN A 168 14.96 -1.09 -3.21
CA GLN A 168 13.62 -1.69 -3.22
C GLN A 168 12.67 -0.94 -2.28
N GLY A 169 12.64 0.39 -2.37
CA GLY A 169 11.87 1.24 -1.46
C GLY A 169 12.32 1.10 -0.01
N GLY A 170 13.63 1.03 0.23
CA GLY A 170 14.24 0.88 1.55
C GLY A 170 14.15 -0.52 2.17
N ASN A 171 13.66 -1.54 1.44
CA ASN A 171 13.63 -2.92 1.93
C ASN A 171 15.03 -3.47 2.16
N THR A 172 16.01 -3.05 1.36
CA THR A 172 17.40 -3.50 1.52
C THR A 172 18.20 -2.63 2.48
N ILE A 173 17.60 -1.60 3.08
CA ILE A 173 18.24 -0.76 4.10
C ILE A 173 17.98 -1.41 5.47
N ASN A 174 18.85 -2.33 5.90
CA ASN A 174 18.70 -3.03 7.18
C ASN A 174 19.17 -2.15 8.33
N LEU A 175 18.38 -2.13 9.39
CA LEU A 175 18.63 -1.30 10.55
C LEU A 175 18.02 -1.93 11.81
N ARG A 176 18.05 -1.20 12.92
CA ARG A 176 17.31 -1.57 14.13
C ARG A 176 16.21 -0.55 14.39
N TRP A 177 15.01 -1.04 14.68
CA TRP A 177 13.96 -0.25 15.28
C TRP A 177 14.00 -0.50 16.78
N PHE A 178 14.40 0.51 17.55
CA PHE A 178 14.72 0.35 18.97
C PHE A 178 15.61 -0.88 19.23
N ARG A 179 15.06 -1.92 19.86
CA ARG A 179 15.82 -3.09 20.32
C ARG A 179 15.84 -4.23 19.31
N HIS A 180 14.99 -4.25 18.29
CA HIS A 180 14.91 -5.34 17.31
C HIS A 180 15.42 -4.94 15.93
N LYS A 181 15.77 -5.95 15.12
CA LYS A 181 16.17 -5.75 13.72
C LYS A 181 14.93 -5.48 12.87
N SER A 182 15.07 -4.58 11.89
CA SER A 182 14.06 -4.25 10.89
C SER A 182 14.75 -3.80 9.59
N ASN A 183 14.00 -3.28 8.63
CA ASN A 183 14.50 -2.48 7.52
C ASN A 183 13.74 -1.15 7.44
N LEU A 184 14.24 -0.20 6.65
CA LEU A 184 13.63 1.14 6.57
C LEU A 184 12.18 1.08 6.04
N HIS A 185 11.92 0.26 5.03
CA HIS A 185 10.56 0.08 4.49
C HIS A 185 9.56 -0.32 5.58
N HIS A 186 9.89 -1.40 6.31
CA HIS A 186 9.07 -1.95 7.38
C HIS A 186 8.91 -1.00 8.57
N VAL A 187 9.89 -0.11 8.82
CA VAL A 187 9.74 0.96 9.81
C VAL A 187 8.58 1.89 9.45
N TRP A 188 8.45 2.23 8.17
CA TRP A 188 7.36 3.06 7.65
C TRP A 188 6.05 2.31 7.56
N ASP A 189 6.03 1.05 7.11
CA ASP A 189 4.80 0.26 6.98
C ASP A 189 4.14 -0.09 8.30
N ARG A 190 4.95 -0.33 9.35
CA ARG A 190 4.48 -1.06 10.53
C ARG A 190 5.02 -0.53 11.83
N GLU A 191 6.34 -0.38 11.94
CA GLU A 191 6.97 -0.21 13.25
C GLU A 191 6.54 1.08 13.94
N MET A 192 6.49 2.20 13.20
CA MET A 192 6.00 3.47 13.75
C MET A 192 4.54 3.39 14.21
N ILE A 193 3.69 2.71 13.43
CA ILE A 193 2.27 2.54 13.77
C ILE A 193 2.13 1.74 15.07
N LEU A 194 2.79 0.58 15.14
CA LEU A 194 2.70 -0.30 16.31
C LEU A 194 3.32 0.29 17.57
N THR A 195 4.44 1.02 17.44
CA THR A 195 5.01 1.77 18.56
C THR A 195 4.00 2.79 19.09
N ALA A 196 3.39 3.59 18.21
CA ALA A 196 2.38 4.58 18.63
C ALA A 196 1.18 3.94 19.32
N ILE A 197 0.59 2.90 18.74
CA ILE A 197 -0.56 2.16 19.32
C ILE A 197 -0.20 1.58 20.69
N SER A 198 1.01 1.02 20.83
CA SER A 198 1.45 0.43 22.09
C SER A 198 1.74 1.48 23.16
N GLU A 199 2.45 2.56 22.81
CA GLU A 199 2.93 3.55 23.78
C GLU A 199 1.87 4.56 24.20
N PHE A 200 1.02 5.01 23.27
CA PHE A 200 0.07 6.08 23.54
C PHE A 200 -1.37 5.59 23.75
N TYR A 201 -1.72 4.41 23.22
CA TYR A 201 -3.11 3.92 23.22
C TYR A 201 -3.28 2.57 23.90
N GLY A 202 -2.27 2.06 24.62
CA GLY A 202 -2.39 0.81 25.38
C GLY A 202 -2.72 -0.41 24.52
N LYS A 203 -2.28 -0.41 23.26
CA LYS A 203 -2.59 -1.41 22.22
C LYS A 203 -4.02 -1.40 21.69
N ASP A 204 -4.77 -0.33 21.96
CA ASP A 204 -6.12 -0.14 21.44
C ASP A 204 -6.08 0.57 20.06
N MET A 205 -6.33 -0.21 19.01
CA MET A 205 -6.44 0.28 17.64
C MET A 205 -7.60 1.24 17.43
N ASP A 206 -8.73 1.00 18.11
CA ASP A 206 -9.95 1.79 17.93
C ASP A 206 -9.77 3.16 18.60
N ALA A 207 -9.07 3.22 19.73
CA ALA A 207 -8.66 4.48 20.37
C ALA A 207 -7.72 5.29 19.46
N PHE A 208 -6.73 4.63 18.83
CA PHE A 208 -5.83 5.30 17.90
C PHE A 208 -6.56 5.84 16.66
N GLN A 209 -7.45 5.03 16.07
CA GLN A 209 -8.29 5.48 14.94
C GLN A 209 -9.14 6.69 15.31
N LYS A 210 -9.81 6.68 16.47
CA LYS A 210 -10.64 7.81 16.93
C LYS A 210 -9.82 9.09 17.05
N ASP A 211 -8.61 9.00 17.58
CA ASP A 211 -7.71 10.16 17.69
C ASP A 211 -7.24 10.65 16.31
N LEU A 212 -6.94 9.75 15.38
CA LEU A 212 -6.64 10.12 13.98
C LEU A 212 -7.80 10.91 13.38
N VAL A 213 -9.04 10.39 13.47
CA VAL A 213 -10.24 11.04 12.95
C VAL A 213 -10.46 12.41 13.59
N GLN A 214 -10.45 12.49 14.93
CA GLN A 214 -10.64 13.76 15.64
C GLN A 214 -9.63 14.84 15.25
N ASN A 215 -8.36 14.46 15.05
CA ASN A 215 -7.29 15.38 14.71
C ASN A 215 -7.50 16.08 13.35
N PHE A 216 -8.15 15.42 12.38
CA PHE A 216 -8.43 16.03 11.08
C PHE A 216 -9.89 16.49 10.90
N THR A 217 -10.85 16.04 11.70
CA THR A 217 -12.23 16.59 11.60
C THR A 217 -12.39 17.88 12.39
N THR A 218 -11.76 17.97 13.56
CA THR A 218 -11.99 19.03 14.56
C THR A 218 -10.70 19.60 15.15
N GLY A 219 -9.57 18.97 14.85
CA GLY A 219 -8.25 19.37 15.34
C GLY A 219 -7.55 20.37 14.44
N THR A 220 -6.27 20.59 14.70
CA THR A 220 -5.41 21.58 14.02
C THR A 220 -5.21 21.36 12.52
N ARG A 221 -5.74 20.26 11.96
CA ARG A 221 -5.62 19.86 10.55
C ARG A 221 -6.96 19.86 9.81
N SER A 222 -8.05 20.36 10.40
CA SER A 222 -9.37 20.42 9.74
C SER A 222 -9.36 21.23 8.44
N ASP A 223 -8.60 22.32 8.42
CA ASP A 223 -8.53 23.21 7.27
C ASP A 223 -7.81 22.56 6.07
N ASP A 224 -6.93 21.57 6.33
CA ASP A 224 -6.19 20.83 5.31
C ASP A 224 -7.06 19.80 4.57
N VAL A 225 -8.12 19.27 5.20
CA VAL A 225 -8.91 18.16 4.64
C VAL A 225 -9.64 18.54 3.36
N SER A 226 -10.12 19.80 3.28
CA SER A 226 -10.76 20.33 2.07
C SER A 226 -9.83 20.28 0.85
N SER A 227 -8.53 20.55 1.06
CA SER A 227 -7.51 20.50 0.00
C SER A 227 -7.10 19.07 -0.40
N TRP A 228 -7.36 18.07 0.46
CA TRP A 228 -6.98 16.67 0.18
C TRP A 228 -7.93 16.00 -0.80
N GLY A 229 -9.20 16.42 -0.81
CA GLY A 229 -10.26 15.97 -1.73
C GLY A 229 -10.24 16.65 -3.09
N GLU A 230 -9.28 17.54 -3.37
CA GLU A 230 -9.14 18.11 -4.71
C GLU A 230 -8.56 17.08 -5.68
N CYS A 231 -9.45 16.56 -6.53
CA CYS A 231 -9.15 15.65 -7.61
C CYS A 231 -10.12 15.90 -8.77
N GLU A 232 -9.66 16.45 -9.88
CA GLU A 232 -10.51 16.69 -11.05
C GLU A 232 -10.86 15.36 -11.74
N ASP A 233 -9.82 14.58 -12.06
CA ASP A 233 -9.91 13.30 -12.77
C ASP A 233 -9.40 12.14 -11.89
N LEU A 234 -10.32 11.24 -11.50
CA LEU A 234 -10.01 10.08 -10.67
C LEU A 234 -8.95 9.16 -11.29
N LEU A 235 -8.85 9.13 -12.63
CA LEU A 235 -7.91 8.25 -13.33
C LEU A 235 -6.45 8.75 -13.26
N SER A 236 -6.22 10.04 -13.01
CA SER A 236 -4.88 10.64 -12.99
C SER A 236 -4.42 11.13 -11.61
N CYS A 237 -5.34 11.32 -10.65
CA CYS A 237 -5.02 11.84 -9.32
C CYS A 237 -4.02 10.99 -8.52
N SER A 238 -3.91 9.69 -8.80
CA SER A 238 -2.88 8.84 -8.18
C SER A 238 -1.46 9.35 -8.44
N THR A 239 -1.23 10.10 -9.54
CA THR A 239 0.05 10.75 -9.84
C THR A 239 0.43 11.82 -8.81
N LYS A 240 -0.55 12.62 -8.36
CA LYS A 240 -0.34 13.60 -7.28
C LYS A 240 0.03 12.88 -5.99
N TYR A 241 -0.66 11.79 -5.67
CA TYR A 241 -0.46 11.04 -4.43
C TYR A 241 0.92 10.38 -4.39
N ALA A 242 1.34 9.78 -5.51
CA ALA A 242 2.68 9.22 -5.68
C ALA A 242 3.75 10.30 -5.58
N THR A 243 3.55 11.47 -6.21
CA THR A 243 4.46 12.61 -6.11
C THR A 243 4.64 13.10 -4.67
N GLU A 244 3.56 13.18 -3.90
CA GLU A 244 3.63 13.50 -2.47
C GLU A 244 4.43 12.44 -1.70
N SER A 245 4.23 11.15 -1.99
CA SER A 245 4.92 10.04 -1.32
C SER A 245 6.43 10.05 -1.57
N ILE A 246 6.91 10.19 -2.81
CA ILE A 246 8.36 10.26 -3.09
C ILE A 246 9.01 11.50 -2.46
N ASN A 247 8.31 12.64 -2.45
CA ASN A 247 8.80 13.85 -1.78
C ASN A 247 8.96 13.63 -0.27
N LEU A 248 8.01 12.94 0.37
CA LEU A 248 8.10 12.60 1.78
C LEU A 248 9.16 11.53 2.05
N ALA A 249 9.32 10.56 1.16
CA ALA A 249 10.34 9.53 1.27
C ALA A 249 11.73 10.17 1.30
N CYS A 250 12.04 11.04 0.32
CA CYS A 250 13.31 11.75 0.29
C CYS A 250 13.50 12.69 1.49
N LYS A 251 12.48 13.47 1.84
CA LYS A 251 12.60 14.50 2.88
C LYS A 251 12.67 13.92 4.30
N TRP A 252 11.97 12.81 4.55
CA TRP A 252 11.76 12.31 5.92
C TRP A 252 12.21 10.88 6.13
N ALA A 253 12.02 10.01 5.13
CA ALA A 253 12.28 8.58 5.28
C ALA A 253 13.75 8.24 5.12
N TYR A 254 14.34 8.57 3.96
CA TYR A 254 15.77 8.37 3.69
C TYR A 254 16.65 9.38 4.43
N ASN A 255 16.10 10.56 4.76
CA ASN A 255 16.88 11.64 5.36
C ASN A 255 17.45 11.25 6.73
N ASP A 256 18.77 11.41 6.87
CA ASP A 256 19.58 11.05 8.04
C ASP A 256 19.56 9.55 8.39
N VAL A 257 19.27 8.67 7.42
CA VAL A 257 19.31 7.21 7.63
C VAL A 257 20.56 6.56 7.04
N ARG A 258 21.19 5.65 7.78
CA ARG A 258 22.34 4.84 7.37
C ARG A 258 22.12 3.35 7.69
N GLU A 259 22.59 2.49 6.79
CA GLU A 259 22.60 1.04 6.98
C GLU A 259 23.23 0.67 8.34
N GLY A 260 22.56 -0.21 9.08
CA GLY A 260 23.04 -0.81 10.32
C GLY A 260 22.84 0.03 11.59
N GLU A 261 22.31 1.25 11.47
CA GLU A 261 22.08 2.10 12.65
C GLU A 261 20.83 1.70 13.45
N THR A 262 20.58 2.41 14.56
CA THR A 262 19.37 2.23 15.37
C THR A 262 18.50 3.48 15.32
N LEU A 263 17.32 3.34 14.74
CA LEU A 263 16.26 4.34 14.80
C LEU A 263 15.46 4.17 16.09
N SER A 264 15.19 5.26 16.79
CA SER A 264 14.51 5.27 18.10
C SER A 264 13.69 6.56 18.28
N ASP A 265 13.66 7.15 19.47
CA ASP A 265 12.74 8.23 19.85
C ASP A 265 12.82 9.45 18.92
N ASP A 266 14.02 9.91 18.57
CA ASP A 266 14.19 11.10 17.72
C ASP A 266 13.59 10.90 16.32
N TYR A 267 13.82 9.72 15.72
CA TYR A 267 13.25 9.36 14.42
C TYR A 267 11.74 9.16 14.55
N PHE A 268 11.30 8.40 15.55
CA PHE A 268 9.89 8.12 15.80
C PHE A 268 9.06 9.39 15.99
N GLY A 269 9.44 10.25 16.93
CA GLY A 269 8.69 11.46 17.27
C GLY A 269 8.59 12.47 16.11
N SER A 270 9.64 12.57 15.28
CA SER A 270 9.66 13.49 14.15
C SER A 270 8.94 12.97 12.90
N ARG A 271 8.86 11.65 12.69
CA ARG A 271 8.25 11.04 11.50
C ARG A 271 6.82 10.53 11.73
N LEU A 272 6.43 10.21 12.96
CA LEU A 272 5.05 9.77 13.27
C LEU A 272 3.96 10.75 12.78
N PRO A 273 4.10 12.09 12.90
CA PRO A 273 3.10 13.02 12.37
C PRO A 273 2.92 12.98 10.85
N ILE A 274 3.91 12.45 10.12
CA ILE A 274 3.87 12.23 8.67
C ILE A 274 3.10 10.94 8.37
N VAL A 275 3.43 9.85 9.07
CA VAL A 275 2.73 8.55 8.96
C VAL A 275 1.23 8.71 9.20
N THR A 276 0.85 9.32 10.32
CA THR A 276 -0.57 9.54 10.68
C THR A 276 -1.29 10.41 9.67
N ARG A 277 -0.61 11.44 9.12
CA ARG A 277 -1.15 12.27 8.04
C ARG A 277 -1.40 11.44 6.77
N ARG A 278 -0.48 10.57 6.38
CA ARG A 278 -0.60 9.76 5.16
C ARG A 278 -1.71 8.71 5.25
N ILE A 279 -1.88 8.08 6.41
CA ILE A 279 -3.03 7.19 6.68
C ILE A 279 -4.35 7.96 6.55
N ALA A 280 -4.45 9.14 7.17
CA ALA A 280 -5.64 9.99 7.07
C ALA A 280 -5.92 10.44 5.63
N GLN A 281 -4.89 10.89 4.90
CA GLN A 281 -5.01 11.27 3.49
C GLN A 281 -5.49 10.10 2.62
N GLY A 282 -4.94 8.91 2.83
CA GLY A 282 -5.37 7.70 2.13
C GLY A 282 -6.85 7.40 2.38
N GLY A 283 -7.31 7.47 3.64
CA GLY A 283 -8.70 7.21 3.99
C GLY A 283 -9.67 8.24 3.41
N VAL A 284 -9.34 9.53 3.55
CA VAL A 284 -10.15 10.64 2.99
C VAL A 284 -10.25 10.54 1.46
N ARG A 285 -9.13 10.26 0.78
CA ARG A 285 -9.11 10.14 -0.69
C ARG A 285 -9.80 8.87 -1.16
N LEU A 286 -9.67 7.76 -0.44
CA LEU A 286 -10.43 6.54 -0.75
C LEU A 286 -11.94 6.80 -0.63
N ALA A 287 -12.40 7.43 0.45
CA ALA A 287 -13.81 7.83 0.60
C ALA A 287 -14.26 8.73 -0.55
N MET A 288 -13.48 9.74 -0.92
CA MET A 288 -13.78 10.61 -2.05
C MET A 288 -13.92 9.82 -3.37
N PHE A 289 -13.00 8.88 -3.66
CA PHE A 289 -13.09 8.03 -4.84
C PHE A 289 -14.39 7.22 -4.83
N LEU A 290 -14.68 6.52 -3.74
CA LEU A 290 -15.86 5.65 -3.63
C LEU A 290 -17.17 6.46 -3.67
N ASN A 291 -17.21 7.64 -3.02
CA ASN A 291 -18.36 8.55 -3.08
C ASN A 291 -18.62 9.04 -4.50
N ARG A 292 -17.59 9.38 -5.29
CA ARG A 292 -17.75 9.78 -6.70
C ARG A 292 -18.11 8.60 -7.62
N LEU A 293 -17.58 7.41 -7.34
CA LEU A 293 -17.84 6.21 -8.14
C LEU A 293 -19.29 5.71 -7.98
N PHE A 294 -19.81 5.76 -6.76
CA PHE A 294 -21.12 5.18 -6.42
C PHE A 294 -22.19 6.22 -6.10
N GLY A 295 -21.83 7.50 -6.02
CA GLY A 295 -22.77 8.59 -5.79
C GLY A 295 -23.79 8.73 -6.91
N GLU A 296 -24.94 9.31 -6.57
CA GLU A 296 -25.95 9.72 -7.55
C GLU A 296 -25.45 10.96 -8.28
N HIS A 297 -24.56 10.79 -9.24
CA HIS A 297 -24.32 11.83 -10.23
C HIS A 297 -25.42 11.73 -11.28
N ASP A 298 -26.29 12.75 -11.32
CA ASP A 298 -27.12 13.09 -12.47
C ASP A 298 -26.22 13.17 -13.71
N HIS A 299 -26.01 12.03 -14.36
CA HIS A 299 -25.60 11.99 -15.76
C HIS A 299 -26.85 12.17 -16.63
N ASP A 300 -27.60 13.26 -16.39
CA ASP A 300 -28.41 13.91 -17.42
C ASP A 300 -27.45 14.60 -18.41
N VAL A 301 -26.62 13.79 -19.08
CA VAL A 301 -25.99 14.21 -20.33
C VAL A 301 -27.10 14.10 -21.37
N ALA A 302 -27.79 15.21 -21.58
CA ALA A 302 -28.70 15.35 -22.72
C ALA A 302 -27.95 14.93 -24.00
N PRO A 303 -28.54 14.08 -24.86
CA PRO A 303 -27.91 13.71 -26.12
C PRO A 303 -27.70 14.98 -26.96
N PRO A 304 -26.56 15.12 -27.65
CA PRO A 304 -26.31 16.28 -28.50
C PRO A 304 -27.38 16.35 -29.60
N ALA A 305 -27.90 17.57 -29.80
CA ALA A 305 -28.82 17.91 -30.88
C ALA A 305 -28.15 17.83 -32.25
#